data_AF-A0A2G7LY74-F1
#
_entry.id   AF-A0A2G7LY74-F1
#
_cell.length_a   1.000
_cell.length_b   1.000
_cell.length_c   1.000
_cell.angle_alpha   90.00
_cell.angle_beta   90.00
_cell.angle_gamma   90.00
#
_symmetry.space_group_name_H-M   'P 1'
#
loop_
_entity.id
_entity.type
_entity.pdbx_description
1 polymer ?
#
loop_
_entity_poly.entity_id
_entity_poly.type
_entity_poly.pdbx_seq_one_letter_code
_entity_poly.pdbx_strand_id
1 'polypeptide(L)'
;MTTENIFEIATKTKIRFQFKGLISTEDLWDLSVENLDSIFKTLNSQLKQVKEESLLNSKTKEDKELDVKIELVRYIVSTKLAEKEAQFKAKAQKEQKQKIQEILFTKQNQELENKSVKELQAMLGQLDK
;
A
#
# COMPACT_ATOMS: atom_id res chain seq x y z
N MET A 1 -7.29 12.22 -11.85
CA MET A 1 -7.19 11.59 -13.18
C MET A 1 -6.86 10.13 -12.95
N THR A 2 -7.46 9.24 -13.73
CA THR A 2 -7.29 7.79 -13.61
C THR A 2 -5.84 7.39 -13.89
N THR A 3 -5.25 6.65 -12.96
CA THR A 3 -3.85 6.16 -13.00
C THR A 3 -3.54 5.29 -14.22
N GLU A 4 -4.57 4.76 -14.87
CA GLU A 4 -4.45 4.04 -16.14
C GLU A 4 -3.73 4.86 -17.21
N ASN A 5 -3.90 6.19 -17.24
CA ASN A 5 -3.30 7.01 -18.30
C ASN A 5 -1.79 7.22 -18.11
N ILE A 6 -1.30 7.39 -16.88
CA ILE A 6 0.13 7.69 -16.63
C ILE A 6 1.04 6.48 -16.90
N PHE A 7 0.58 5.27 -16.56
CA PHE A 7 1.33 4.04 -16.85
C PHE A 7 1.27 3.67 -18.33
N GLU A 8 0.14 3.91 -18.99
CA GLU A 8 0.02 3.75 -20.44
C GLU A 8 0.95 4.71 -21.18
N ILE A 9 1.00 5.98 -20.77
CA ILE A 9 1.95 6.96 -21.34
C ILE A 9 3.38 6.47 -21.12
N ALA A 10 3.75 6.11 -19.88
CA ALA A 10 5.11 5.69 -19.57
C ALA A 10 5.58 4.47 -20.36
N THR A 11 4.71 3.49 -20.55
CA THR A 11 5.04 2.27 -21.29
C THR A 11 5.12 2.54 -22.80
N LYS A 12 4.19 3.34 -23.35
CA LYS A 12 4.22 3.74 -24.77
C LYS A 12 5.44 4.57 -25.13
N THR A 13 5.81 5.53 -24.29
CA THR A 13 6.97 6.43 -24.55
C THR A 13 8.28 5.88 -23.99
N LYS A 14 8.25 4.73 -23.30
CA LYS A 14 9.42 4.07 -22.70
C LYS A 14 10.18 5.01 -21.75
N ILE A 15 9.45 5.65 -20.84
CA ILE A 15 10.02 6.58 -19.86
C ILE A 15 11.14 5.91 -19.06
N ARG A 16 12.25 6.63 -18.92
CA ARG A 16 13.40 6.23 -18.09
C ARG A 16 13.66 7.25 -16.99
N PHE A 17 14.13 6.75 -15.86
CA PHE A 17 14.49 7.53 -14.68
C PHE A 17 15.99 7.43 -14.44
N GLN A 18 16.60 8.56 -14.08
CA GLN A 18 18.02 8.60 -13.73
C GLN A 18 18.17 8.20 -12.26
N PHE A 19 18.61 6.97 -12.01
CA PHE A 19 18.90 6.46 -10.68
C PHE A 19 19.94 5.34 -10.75
N LYS A 20 21.19 5.64 -10.34
CA LYS A 20 22.34 4.71 -10.47
C LYS A 20 22.49 4.09 -11.87
N GLY A 21 22.14 4.88 -12.89
CA GLY A 21 21.91 4.41 -14.26
C GLY A 21 20.55 4.87 -14.76
N LEU A 22 20.11 4.32 -15.90
CA LEU A 22 18.76 4.51 -16.42
C LEU A 22 17.91 3.31 -16.03
N ILE A 23 16.87 3.55 -15.26
CA ILE A 23 15.91 2.53 -14.84
C ILE A 23 14.54 2.77 -15.49
N SER A 24 13.77 1.70 -15.62
CA SER A 24 12.40 1.71 -16.15
C SER A 24 11.36 2.07 -15.09
N THR A 25 10.11 2.26 -15.51
CA THR A 25 8.96 2.39 -14.60
C THR A 25 8.73 1.13 -13.77
N GLU A 26 9.04 -0.05 -14.31
CA GLU A 26 8.89 -1.34 -13.61
C GLU A 26 9.87 -1.42 -12.44
N ASP A 27 11.13 -1.05 -12.67
CA ASP A 27 12.19 -1.07 -11.65
C ASP A 27 11.87 -0.17 -10.43
N LEU A 28 11.04 0.86 -10.60
CA LEU A 28 10.60 1.71 -9.48
C LEU A 28 9.81 0.92 -8.42
N TRP A 29 9.14 -0.16 -8.81
CA TRP A 29 8.42 -1.05 -7.88
C TRP A 29 9.37 -1.86 -7.00
N ASP A 30 10.63 -2.04 -7.39
CA ASP A 30 11.62 -2.76 -6.59
C ASP A 30 12.42 -1.85 -5.66
N LEU A 31 12.32 -0.52 -5.84
CA LEU A 31 13.05 0.45 -5.01
C LEU A 31 12.45 0.65 -3.62
N SER A 32 13.28 0.98 -2.65
CA SER A 32 12.81 1.40 -1.33
C SER A 32 12.15 2.79 -1.39
N VAL A 33 11.32 3.12 -0.40
CA VAL A 33 10.62 4.42 -0.32
C VAL A 33 11.62 5.58 -0.24
N GLU A 34 12.76 5.39 0.43
CA GLU A 34 13.83 6.37 0.53
C GLU A 34 14.50 6.64 -0.83
N ASN A 35 14.70 5.59 -1.62
CA ASN A 35 15.24 5.72 -2.97
C ASN A 35 14.25 6.42 -3.90
N LEU A 36 12.95 6.10 -3.78
CA LEU A 36 11.89 6.78 -4.53
C LEU A 36 11.79 8.27 -4.15
N ASP A 37 11.95 8.62 -2.88
CA ASP A 37 12.01 10.01 -2.41
C ASP A 37 13.22 10.75 -3.01
N SER A 38 14.38 10.10 -3.09
CA SER A 38 15.55 10.68 -3.76
C SER A 38 15.27 11.00 -5.24
N ILE A 39 14.65 10.08 -5.97
CA ILE A 39 14.26 10.30 -7.38
C ILE A 39 13.26 11.45 -7.48
N PHE A 40 12.25 11.47 -6.60
CA PHE A 40 11.24 12.53 -6.55
C PHE A 40 11.86 13.91 -6.33
N LYS A 41 12.83 14.03 -5.40
CA LYS A 41 13.55 15.29 -5.14
C LYS A 41 14.28 15.79 -6.38
N THR A 42 14.96 14.91 -7.12
CA THR A 42 15.63 15.27 -8.37
C THR A 42 14.64 15.77 -9.41
N LEU A 43 13.54 15.04 -9.65
CA LEU A 43 12.51 15.44 -10.61
C LEU A 43 11.83 16.76 -10.21
N ASN A 44 11.56 16.96 -8.93
CA ASN A 44 10.95 18.18 -8.42
C ASN A 44 11.89 19.40 -8.54
N SER A 45 13.20 19.20 -8.41
CA SER A 45 14.20 20.25 -8.66
C SER A 45 14.19 20.68 -10.13
N GLN A 46 14.14 19.71 -11.06
CA GLN A 46 14.04 19.98 -12.49
C GLN A 46 12.75 20.75 -12.82
N LEU A 47 11.62 20.35 -12.20
CA LEU A 47 10.34 21.02 -12.41
C LEU A 47 10.37 22.50 -11.97
N LYS A 48 11.08 22.80 -10.88
CA LYS A 48 11.25 24.18 -10.41
C LYS A 48 12.10 25.01 -11.37
N GLN A 49 13.22 24.45 -11.85
CA GLN A 49 14.08 25.12 -12.83
C GLN A 49 13.31 25.49 -14.10
N VAL A 50 12.56 24.54 -14.67
CA VAL A 50 11.71 24.78 -15.85
C VAL A 50 10.69 25.91 -15.62
N LYS A 51 10.07 25.93 -14.43
CA LYS A 51 9.08 26.97 -14.08
C LYS A 51 9.70 28.35 -13.89
N GLU A 52 10.94 28.42 -13.41
CA GLU A 52 11.65 29.68 -13.17
C GLU A 52 12.26 30.23 -14.47
N GLU A 53 12.74 29.38 -15.38
CA GLU A 53 13.38 29.78 -16.63
C GLU A 53 12.38 30.11 -17.75
N SER A 54 11.14 29.60 -17.68
CA SER A 54 10.14 29.83 -18.72
C SER A 54 9.21 31.01 -18.39
N LEU A 55 9.36 32.10 -19.15
CA LEU A 55 8.41 33.23 -19.19
C LEU A 55 7.13 32.90 -19.97
N LEU A 56 7.16 31.84 -20.78
CA LEU A 56 6.05 31.42 -21.64
C LEU A 56 5.33 30.24 -20.99
N ASN A 57 4.02 30.40 -20.74
CA ASN A 57 3.17 29.36 -20.15
C ASN A 57 2.89 28.15 -21.07
N SER A 58 3.65 27.99 -22.17
CA SER A 58 3.49 26.88 -23.11
C SER A 58 4.26 25.66 -22.64
N LYS A 59 3.54 24.63 -22.17
CA LYS A 59 4.15 23.33 -21.81
C LYS A 59 4.76 22.65 -23.02
N THR A 60 6.05 22.39 -22.97
CA THR A 60 6.79 21.59 -23.94
C THR A 60 6.46 20.09 -23.80
N LYS A 61 6.99 19.24 -24.69
CA LYS A 61 6.79 17.78 -24.57
C LYS A 61 7.57 17.24 -23.36
N GLU A 62 8.72 17.82 -23.10
CA GLU A 62 9.64 17.53 -22.01
C GLU A 62 8.98 17.84 -20.66
N ASP A 63 8.24 18.96 -20.57
CA ASP A 63 7.49 19.32 -19.36
C ASP A 63 6.38 18.31 -19.04
N LYS A 64 5.69 17.83 -20.08
CA LYS A 64 4.65 16.80 -19.93
C LYS A 64 5.25 15.46 -19.49
N GLU A 65 6.40 15.08 -20.04
CA GLU A 65 7.11 13.88 -19.61
C GLU A 65 7.57 13.99 -18.15
N LEU A 66 8.06 15.17 -17.74
CA LEU A 66 8.46 15.44 -16.36
C LEU A 66 7.28 15.37 -15.39
N ASP A 67 6.13 15.96 -15.75
CA ASP A 67 4.89 15.85 -14.99
C ASP A 67 4.49 14.38 -14.79
N VAL A 68 4.51 13.57 -15.87
CA VAL A 68 4.19 12.13 -15.84
C VAL A 68 5.18 11.36 -14.96
N LYS A 69 6.49 11.64 -15.05
CA LYS A 69 7.52 11.03 -14.19
C LYS A 69 7.24 11.30 -12.71
N ILE A 70 6.89 12.53 -12.35
CA ILE A 70 6.60 12.92 -10.97
C ILE A 70 5.33 12.22 -10.47
N GLU A 71 4.30 12.14 -11.29
CA GLU A 71 3.04 11.48 -10.94
C GLU A 71 3.22 9.97 -10.73
N LEU A 72 4.01 9.30 -11.58
CA LEU A 72 4.35 7.89 -11.42
C LEU A 72 5.05 7.59 -10.10
N VAL A 73 6.10 8.35 -9.77
CA VAL A 73 6.84 8.15 -8.53
C VAL A 73 5.93 8.39 -7.32
N ARG A 74 5.09 9.43 -7.37
CA ARG A 74 4.11 9.71 -6.31
C ARG A 74 3.13 8.55 -6.12
N TYR A 75 2.56 8.04 -7.21
CA TYR A 75 1.64 6.91 -7.16
C TYR A 75 2.29 5.68 -6.53
N ILE A 76 3.48 5.30 -6.99
CA ILE A 76 4.19 4.11 -6.51
C ILE A 76 4.50 4.24 -5.00
N VAL A 77 4.96 5.41 -4.55
CA VAL A 77 5.20 5.67 -3.12
C VAL A 77 3.90 5.56 -2.32
N SER A 78 2.82 6.18 -2.77
CA SER A 78 1.52 6.10 -2.10
C SER A 78 1.00 4.66 -2.00
N THR A 79 1.11 3.88 -3.07
CA THR A 79 0.71 2.46 -3.08
C THR A 79 1.55 1.65 -2.10
N LYS A 80 2.87 1.78 -2.11
CA LYS A 80 3.75 1.06 -1.18
C LYS A 80 3.48 1.38 0.29
N LEU A 81 3.20 2.65 0.59
CA LEU A 81 2.85 3.06 1.95
C LEU A 81 1.49 2.46 2.38
N ALA A 82 0.50 2.49 1.48
CA ALA A 82 -0.81 1.89 1.74
C ALA A 82 -0.72 0.36 1.94
N GLU A 83 0.08 -0.34 1.13
CA GLU A 83 0.32 -1.78 1.27
C GLU A 83 1.01 -2.11 2.60
N LYS A 84 2.03 -1.34 2.99
CA LYS A 84 2.72 -1.51 4.27
C LYS A 84 1.77 -1.31 5.45
N GLU A 85 0.92 -0.29 5.38
CA GLU A 85 -0.09 -0.03 6.41
C GLU A 85 -1.15 -1.14 6.46
N ALA A 86 -1.61 -1.62 5.30
CA ALA A 86 -2.56 -2.73 5.21
C ALA A 86 -1.99 -4.03 5.79
N GLN A 87 -0.72 -4.34 5.51
CA GLN A 87 -0.04 -5.49 6.11
C GLN A 87 0.08 -5.37 7.63
N PHE A 88 0.41 -4.18 8.14
CA PHE A 88 0.48 -3.94 9.58
C PHE A 88 -0.90 -4.10 10.24
N LYS A 89 -1.94 -3.50 9.64
CA LYS A 89 -3.33 -3.65 10.11
C LYS A 89 -3.79 -5.10 10.09
N ALA A 90 -3.48 -5.86 9.05
CA ALA A 90 -3.84 -7.28 8.95
C ALA A 90 -3.16 -8.12 10.04
N LYS A 91 -1.88 -7.84 10.37
CA LYS A 91 -1.18 -8.49 11.48
C LYS A 91 -1.82 -8.14 12.83
N ALA A 92 -2.06 -6.86 13.09
CA ALA A 92 -2.70 -6.41 14.33
C ALA A 92 -4.11 -7.01 14.50
N GLN A 93 -4.91 -7.05 13.43
CA GLN A 93 -6.24 -7.67 13.43
C GLN A 93 -6.16 -9.17 13.69
N LYS A 94 -5.18 -9.88 13.11
CA LYS A 94 -4.97 -11.31 13.36
C LYS A 94 -4.63 -11.58 14.83
N GLU A 95 -3.73 -10.80 15.41
CA GLU A 95 -3.37 -10.91 16.83
C GLU A 95 -4.55 -10.60 17.75
N GLN A 96 -5.31 -9.55 17.46
CA GLN A 96 -6.51 -9.21 18.23
C GLN A 96 -7.57 -10.32 18.13
N LYS A 97 -7.79 -10.88 16.94
CA LYS A 97 -8.73 -11.98 16.72
C LYS A 97 -8.33 -13.22 17.52
N GLN A 98 -7.04 -13.57 17.54
CA GLN A 98 -6.52 -14.70 18.33
C GLN A 98 -6.79 -14.50 19.83
N LYS A 99 -6.46 -13.32 20.38
CA LYS A 99 -6.75 -13.00 21.80
C LYS A 99 -8.23 -13.08 22.13
N ILE A 100 -9.10 -12.56 21.26
CA ILE A 100 -10.55 -12.61 21.46
C ILE A 100 -11.05 -14.07 21.44
N GLN A 101 -10.53 -14.90 20.54
CA GLN A 101 -10.88 -16.32 20.46
C GLN A 101 -10.45 -17.09 21.72
N GLU A 102 -9.26 -16.83 22.25
CA GLU A 102 -8.78 -17.45 23.49
C GLU A 102 -9.65 -17.07 24.70
N ILE A 103 -10.03 -15.79 24.81
CA ILE A 103 -10.91 -15.31 25.89
C ILE A 103 -12.31 -15.91 25.74
N LEU A 104 -12.84 -15.98 24.51
CA LEU A 104 -14.13 -16.63 24.25
C LEU A 104 -14.11 -18.09 24.67
N PHE A 105 -13.08 -18.84 24.29
CA PHE A 105 -12.93 -20.24 24.67
C PHE A 105 -12.85 -20.39 26.20
N THR A 106 -12.06 -19.55 26.86
CA THR A 106 -11.97 -19.54 28.33
C THR A 106 -13.31 -19.27 28.99
N LYS A 107 -14.06 -18.27 28.51
CA LYS A 107 -15.38 -17.93 29.04
C LYS A 107 -16.41 -19.04 28.81
N GLN A 108 -16.40 -19.65 27.63
CA GLN A 108 -17.27 -20.79 27.32
C GLN A 108 -17.00 -21.96 28.25
N ASN A 109 -15.73 -22.29 28.50
CA ASN A 109 -15.35 -23.33 29.44
C ASN A 109 -15.79 -23.00 30.88
N GLN A 110 -15.56 -21.77 31.35
CA GLN A 110 -16.05 -21.32 32.66
C GLN A 110 -17.58 -21.40 32.77
N GLU A 111 -18.31 -21.04 31.71
CA GLU A 111 -19.77 -21.16 31.71
C GLU A 111 -20.21 -22.63 31.78
N LEU A 112 -19.53 -23.52 31.05
CA LEU A 112 -19.78 -24.96 31.13
C LEU A 112 -19.45 -25.53 32.52
N GLU A 113 -18.34 -25.11 33.13
CA GLU A 113 -17.94 -25.50 34.49
C GLU A 113 -18.94 -25.05 35.55
N ASN A 114 -19.60 -23.91 35.34
CA ASN A 114 -20.62 -23.37 36.25
C ASN A 114 -22.02 -23.97 36.06
N LYS A 115 -22.28 -24.75 35.00
CA LYS A 115 -23.57 -25.42 34.79
C LYS A 115 -23.72 -26.64 35.70
N SER A 116 -24.94 -26.96 36.09
CA SER A 116 -25.22 -28.15 36.90
C SER A 116 -25.10 -29.45 36.08
N VAL A 117 -24.80 -30.57 36.76
CA VAL A 117 -24.65 -31.90 36.12
C VAL A 117 -25.86 -32.28 35.25
N LYS A 118 -27.07 -31.93 35.68
CA LYS A 118 -28.32 -32.23 34.96
C LYS A 118 -28.45 -31.43 33.66
N GLU A 119 -27.96 -30.19 33.64
CA GLU A 119 -27.94 -29.33 32.45
C GLU A 119 -26.87 -29.79 31.46
N LEU A 120 -25.69 -30.18 31.95
CA LEU A 120 -24.62 -30.74 31.11
C LEU A 120 -25.03 -32.06 30.45
N GLN A 121 -25.73 -32.94 31.17
CA GLN A 121 -26.29 -34.18 30.61
C GLN A 121 -27.36 -33.92 29.54
N ALA A 122 -28.21 -32.90 29.73
CA ALA A 122 -29.22 -32.52 28.73
C ALA A 122 -28.57 -31.95 27.45
N MET A 123 -27.47 -31.21 27.57
CA MET A 123 -26.71 -30.70 26.42
C MET A 123 -25.99 -31.83 25.66
N LEU A 124 -25.42 -32.82 26.36
CA LEU A 124 -24.82 -34.02 25.75
C LEU A 124 -25.88 -34.84 24.98
N GLY A 125 -27.05 -35.09 25.58
CA GLY A 125 -28.13 -35.84 24.94
C GLY A 125 -28.76 -35.16 23.71
N GLN A 126 -28.48 -33.87 23.45
CA GLN A 126 -28.86 -33.18 22.21
C GLN A 126 -27.82 -33.34 21.09
N LEU A 127 -26.56 -33.63 21.42
CA LEU A 127 -25.48 -33.86 20.46
C LEU A 127 -25.45 -35.30 19.94
N ASP A 128 -25.96 -36.26 20.72
CA ASP A 128 -25.99 -37.70 20.40
C ASP A 128 -27.28 -38.16 19.67
N LYS A 129 -28.09 -37.24 19.13
CA LYS A 129 -29.30 -37.53 18.34
C LYS A 129 -29.07 -37.30 16.85
#